data_AF-R7WSL9-F1
#
_entry.id   AF-R7WSL9-F1
#
_cell.length_a   1.000
_cell.length_b   1.000
_cell.length_c   1.000
_cell.angle_alpha   90.00
_cell.angle_beta   90.00
_cell.angle_gamma   90.00
#
_symmetry.space_group_name_H-M   'P 1'
#
loop_
_entity.id
_entity.type
_entity.pdbx_description
1 polymer ?
#
loop_
_entity_poly.entity_id
_entity_poly.type
_entity_poly.pdbx_seq_one_letter_code
_entity_poly.pdbx_strand_id
1 'polypeptide(L)'
;MAVVRLDEGTIEKCVAHCDDMLDKLVDARSLTRTLEIGSAFGGFVSSHQLAAGYNAKANETSECLDRFIDAVTAMREAFVAGGEAYADTDSSVSTKLRSISGSRVS
;
A
#
# COMPACT_ATOMS: atom_id res chain seq x y z
N MET A 1 -22.67 16.10 18.60
CA MET A 1 -22.30 14.98 17.72
C MET A 1 -21.36 15.58 16.66
N ALA A 2 -20.05 15.36 16.79
CA ALA A 2 -19.08 15.92 15.85
C ALA A 2 -19.14 15.11 14.56
N VAL A 3 -19.51 15.77 13.45
CA VAL A 3 -19.42 15.17 12.11
C VAL A 3 -17.94 15.15 11.76
N VAL A 4 -17.35 13.96 11.69
CA VAL A 4 -16.01 13.79 11.13
C VAL A 4 -16.14 14.04 9.64
N ARG A 5 -15.83 15.27 9.22
CA ARG A 5 -15.61 15.61 7.82
C ARG A 5 -14.18 15.22 7.50
N LEU A 6 -14.00 14.17 6.71
CA LEU A 6 -12.71 13.96 6.06
C LEU A 6 -12.47 15.18 5.16
N ASP A 7 -11.29 15.80 5.29
CA ASP A 7 -10.88 16.89 4.41
C ASP A 7 -10.90 16.39 2.97
N GLU A 8 -11.37 17.23 2.04
CA GLU A 8 -11.49 16.86 0.64
C GLU A 8 -10.10 16.49 0.09
N GLY A 9 -9.97 15.29 -0.47
CA GLY A 9 -8.66 14.77 -0.89
C GLY A 9 -7.89 13.93 0.15
N THR A 10 -8.43 13.70 1.36
CA THR A 10 -7.71 12.92 2.40
C THR A 10 -7.50 11.47 1.98
N ILE A 11 -8.51 10.82 1.40
CA ILE A 11 -8.40 9.43 0.96
C ILE A 11 -7.42 9.34 -0.21
N GLU A 12 -7.46 10.28 -1.13
CA GLU A 12 -6.55 10.39 -2.27
C GLU A 12 -5.11 10.54 -1.81
N LYS A 13 -4.85 11.35 -0.77
CA LYS A 13 -3.52 11.46 -0.15
C LYS A 13 -3.08 10.15 0.50
N CYS A 14 -3.98 9.45 1.20
CA CYS A 14 -3.66 8.15 1.81
C CYS A 14 -3.34 7.09 0.75
N VAL A 15 -4.13 7.01 -0.32
CA VAL A 15 -3.89 6.10 -1.44
C VAL A 15 -2.57 6.43 -2.13
N ALA A 16 -2.31 7.71 -2.42
CA ALA A 16 -1.04 8.15 -3.02
C ALA A 16 0.16 7.79 -2.14
N HIS A 17 0.03 7.88 -0.82
CA HIS A 17 1.11 7.50 0.08
C HIS A 17 1.34 5.98 0.10
N CYS A 18 0.28 5.17 0.00
CA CYS A 18 0.40 3.73 -0.18
C CYS A 18 1.07 3.40 -1.53
N ASP A 19 0.76 4.12 -2.61
CA ASP A 19 1.41 3.94 -3.92
C ASP A 19 2.92 4.25 -3.83
N ASP A 20 3.32 5.37 -3.22
CA ASP A 20 4.73 5.72 -2.99
C ASP A 20 5.49 4.66 -2.16
N MET A 21 4.79 4.03 -1.20
CA MET A 21 5.36 2.95 -0.39
C MET A 21 5.54 1.68 -1.22
N LEU A 22 4.55 1.32 -2.04
CA LEU A 22 4.60 0.14 -2.91
C LEU A 22 5.74 0.25 -3.92
N ASP A 23 5.92 1.41 -4.56
CA ASP A 23 7.00 1.64 -5.52
C ASP A 23 8.37 1.35 -4.90
N LYS A 24 8.62 1.89 -3.69
CA LYS A 24 9.87 1.65 -2.95
C LYS A 24 10.08 0.20 -2.57
N LEU A 25 9.02 -0.52 -2.21
CA LEU A 25 9.09 -1.93 -1.83
C LEU A 25 9.36 -2.81 -3.07
N VAL A 26 8.74 -2.50 -4.21
CA VAL A 26 8.95 -3.20 -5.47
C VAL A 26 10.38 -2.98 -5.99
N ASP A 27 10.91 -1.77 -5.86
CA ASP A 27 12.31 -1.47 -6.19
C ASP A 27 13.28 -2.25 -5.31
N ALA A 28 13.05 -2.25 -3.99
CA ALA A 28 13.87 -3.01 -3.04
C ALA A 28 13.83 -4.52 -3.35
N ARG A 29 12.66 -5.07 -3.68
CA ARG A 29 12.50 -6.47 -4.07
C ARG A 29 13.27 -6.80 -5.35
N SER A 30 13.18 -5.92 -6.34
CA SER A 30 13.90 -6.07 -7.61
C SER A 30 15.41 -6.09 -7.36
N LEU A 31 15.93 -5.20 -6.51
CA LEU A 31 17.33 -5.18 -6.11
C LEU A 31 17.74 -6.47 -5.41
N THR A 32 16.98 -6.96 -4.43
CA THR A 32 17.27 -8.23 -3.74
C THR A 32 17.37 -9.38 -4.73
N ARG A 33 16.47 -9.45 -5.71
CA ARG A 33 16.49 -10.48 -6.75
C ARG A 33 17.72 -10.39 -7.67
N THR A 34 18.24 -9.19 -7.93
CA THR A 34 19.50 -9.05 -8.67
C THR A 34 20.72 -9.50 -7.86
N LEU A 35 20.69 -9.34 -6.53
CA LEU A 35 21.76 -9.76 -5.63
C LEU A 35 21.83 -11.30 -5.46
N GLU A 36 20.71 -12.00 -5.61
CA GLU A 36 20.63 -13.47 -5.64
C GLU A 36 21.39 -14.07 -6.84
N ILE A 37 21.61 -13.30 -7.92
CA ILE A 37 22.40 -13.71 -9.09
C ILE A 37 23.89 -13.48 -8.78
N GLY A 38 24.35 -14.02 -7.65
CA GLY A 38 25.68 -13.78 -7.10
C GLY A 38 26.76 -14.64 -7.74
N SER A 39 27.25 -14.27 -8.92
CA SER A 39 28.54 -14.77 -9.45
C SER A 39 29.76 -14.17 -8.71
N ALA A 40 29.54 -13.41 -7.64
CA ALA A 40 30.54 -12.57 -6.99
C ALA A 40 31.48 -13.30 -6.01
N PHE A 41 31.17 -14.55 -5.63
CA PHE A 41 31.91 -15.23 -4.55
C PHE A 41 33.16 -16.02 -5.01
N GLY A 42 33.43 -16.20 -6.31
CA GLY A 42 34.62 -16.92 -6.77
C GLY A 42 34.68 -18.41 -6.37
N GLY A 43 35.67 -19.15 -6.86
CA GLY A 43 35.71 -20.62 -6.83
C GLY A 43 36.29 -21.32 -5.59
N PHE A 44 36.41 -20.63 -4.44
CA PHE A 44 36.93 -21.25 -3.22
C PHE A 44 35.83 -21.96 -2.41
N VAL A 45 36.18 -23.03 -1.69
CA VAL A 45 35.20 -23.78 -0.88
C VAL A 45 34.59 -22.92 0.25
N SER A 46 35.39 -22.03 0.84
CA SER A 46 34.92 -21.07 1.85
C SER A 46 33.94 -20.04 1.28
N SER A 47 34.09 -19.68 0.00
CA SER A 47 33.19 -18.73 -0.65
C SER A 47 31.86 -19.36 -1.06
N HIS A 48 31.80 -20.70 -1.21
CA HIS A 48 30.53 -21.43 -1.36
C HIS A 48 29.64 -21.35 -0.12
N GLN A 49 30.20 -21.45 1.09
CA GLN A 49 29.41 -21.32 2.32
C GLN A 49 28.88 -19.90 2.51
N LEU A 50 29.69 -18.88 2.18
CA LEU A 50 29.24 -17.48 2.19
C LEU A 50 28.15 -17.22 1.14
N ALA A 51 28.31 -17.76 -0.07
CA ALA A 51 27.29 -17.66 -1.11
C ALA A 51 25.96 -18.32 -0.66
N ALA A 52 26.03 -19.49 -0.03
CA ALA A 52 24.83 -20.16 0.50
C ALA A 52 24.14 -19.35 1.60
N GLY A 53 24.90 -18.80 2.56
CA GLY A 53 24.36 -17.96 3.63
C GLY A 53 23.80 -16.63 3.09
N TYR A 54 24.45 -16.04 2.10
CA TYR A 54 24.00 -14.81 1.45
C TYR A 54 22.70 -15.05 0.68
N ASN A 55 22.60 -16.14 -0.09
CA ASN A 55 21.37 -16.52 -0.80
C ASN A 55 20.23 -16.82 0.17
N ALA A 56 20.50 -17.51 1.28
CA ALA A 56 19.49 -17.73 2.32
C ALA A 56 18.97 -16.41 2.88
N LYS A 57 19.87 -15.44 3.15
CA LYS A 57 19.49 -14.12 3.66
C LYS A 57 18.73 -13.29 2.62
N ALA A 58 19.10 -13.39 1.35
CA ALA A 58 18.39 -12.73 0.26
C ALA A 58 16.96 -13.27 0.13
N ASN A 59 16.78 -14.60 0.17
CA ASN A 59 15.45 -15.23 0.17
C ASN A 59 14.60 -14.78 1.36
N GLU A 60 15.14 -14.79 2.60
CA GLU A 60 14.42 -14.29 3.78
C GLU A 60 13.99 -12.82 3.61
N THR A 61 14.85 -12.01 3.02
CA THR A 61 14.59 -10.59 2.77
C THR A 61 13.49 -10.43 1.72
N SER A 62 13.53 -11.23 0.66
CA SER A 62 12.53 -11.27 -0.40
C SER A 62 11.14 -11.65 0.14
N GLU A 63 11.04 -12.70 0.97
CA GLU A 63 9.79 -13.08 1.63
C GLU A 63 9.25 -11.98 2.55
N CYS A 64 10.14 -11.29 3.27
CA CYS A 64 9.76 -10.18 4.13
C CYS A 64 9.18 -9.03 3.32
N LEU A 65 9.82 -8.66 2.21
CA LEU A 65 9.36 -7.63 1.29
C LEU A 65 8.00 -7.97 0.68
N ASP A 66 7.79 -9.24 0.29
CA ASP A 66 6.49 -9.70 -0.23
C ASP A 66 5.37 -9.52 0.79
N ARG A 67 5.61 -9.86 2.07
CA ARG A 67 4.61 -9.63 3.14
C ARG A 67 4.30 -8.15 3.37
N PHE A 68 5.30 -7.26 3.22
CA PHE A 68 5.07 -5.82 3.33
C PHE A 68 4.28 -5.28 2.15
N ILE A 69 4.57 -5.75 0.93
CA ILE A 69 3.81 -5.39 -0.27
C ILE A 69 2.34 -5.78 -0.08
N ASP A 70 2.07 -7.02 0.31
CA ASP A 70 0.71 -7.51 0.55
C ASP A 70 -0.04 -6.66 1.59
N ALA A 71 0.62 -6.31 2.70
CA ALA A 71 0.03 -5.48 3.74
C ALA A 71 -0.29 -4.06 3.25
N VAL A 72 0.62 -3.42 2.50
CA VAL A 72 0.41 -2.06 1.97
C VAL A 72 -0.66 -2.06 0.89
N THR A 73 -0.73 -3.10 0.05
CA THR A 73 -1.82 -3.27 -0.93
C THR A 73 -3.17 -3.39 -0.24
N ALA A 74 -3.28 -4.22 0.80
CA ALA A 74 -4.52 -4.35 1.57
C ALA A 74 -4.92 -3.02 2.25
N MET A 75 -3.95 -2.26 2.76
CA MET A 75 -4.20 -0.92 3.31
C MET A 75 -4.74 0.05 2.25
N ARG A 76 -4.13 0.06 1.06
CA ARG A 76 -4.57 0.88 -0.07
C ARG A 76 -6.01 0.58 -0.47
N GLU A 77 -6.33 -0.70 -0.62
CA GLU A 77 -7.69 -1.17 -0.95
C GLU A 77 -8.69 -0.75 0.13
N ALA A 78 -8.33 -0.87 1.40
CA ALA A 78 -9.17 -0.43 2.51
C ALA A 78 -9.43 1.09 2.48
N PHE A 79 -8.43 1.91 2.11
CA PHE A 79 -8.63 3.35 1.95
C PHE A 79 -9.56 3.68 0.79
N VAL A 80 -9.40 3.02 -0.36
CA VAL A 80 -10.30 3.19 -1.52
C VAL A 80 -11.73 2.83 -1.14
N ALA A 81 -11.95 1.63 -0.60
CA ALA A 81 -13.28 1.16 -0.21
C ALA A 81 -13.92 2.05 0.89
N GLY A 82 -13.12 2.52 1.85
CA GLY A 82 -13.57 3.46 2.86
C GLY A 82 -13.96 4.83 2.30
N GLY A 83 -13.25 5.31 1.28
CA GLY A 83 -13.56 6.56 0.57
C GLY A 83 -14.86 6.48 -0.23
N GLU A 84 -15.05 5.40 -0.98
CA GLU A 84 -16.29 5.15 -1.75
C GLU A 84 -17.52 5.11 -0.82
N ALA A 85 -17.44 4.35 0.29
CA ALA A 85 -18.53 4.27 1.26
C ALA A 85 -18.86 5.62 1.92
N TYR A 86 -17.84 6.47 2.13
CA TYR A 86 -18.04 7.82 2.65
C TYR A 86 -18.72 8.74 1.62
N ALA A 87 -18.27 8.72 0.36
CA ALA A 87 -18.85 9.51 -0.72
C ALA A 87 -20.32 9.14 -0.99
N ASP A 88 -20.66 7.86 -0.96
CA ASP A 88 -22.04 7.37 -1.09
C ASP A 88 -22.92 7.86 0.07
N THR A 89 -22.38 7.85 1.29
CA THR A 89 -23.10 8.35 2.46
C THR A 89 -23.35 9.86 2.37
N ASP A 90 -22.33 10.66 2.02
CA ASP A 90 -22.45 12.12 1.91
C ASP A 90 -23.38 12.54 0.76
N SER A 91 -23.34 11.85 -0.39
CA SER A 91 -24.26 12.09 -1.51
C SER A 91 -25.71 11.78 -1.14
N SER A 92 -25.96 10.70 -0.40
CA SER A 92 -27.30 10.33 0.07
C SER A 92 -27.84 11.34 1.10
N VAL A 93 -26.98 11.83 2.00
CA VAL A 93 -27.31 12.82 3.03
C VAL A 93 -27.58 14.18 2.40
N SER A 94 -26.72 14.65 1.49
CA SER A 94 -26.91 15.91 0.78
C SER A 94 -28.18 15.92 -0.08
N THR A 95 -28.51 14.79 -0.73
CA THR A 95 -29.77 14.62 -1.48
C THR A 95 -30.99 14.73 -0.57
N LYS A 96 -30.98 14.05 0.59
CA LYS A 96 -32.07 14.13 1.60
C LYS A 96 -32.20 15.53 2.20
N LEU A 97 -31.09 16.22 2.44
CA LEU A 97 -31.10 17.60 2.95
C LEU A 97 -31.68 18.57 1.90
N ARG A 98 -31.32 18.40 0.62
CA ARG A 98 -31.91 19.17 -0.49
C ARG A 98 -33.42 18.95 -0.62
N SER A 99 -33.91 17.72 -0.49
CA SER A 99 -35.35 17.46 -0.58
C SER A 99 -36.14 18.08 0.59
N ILE A 100 -35.58 18.08 1.80
CA ILE A 100 -36.20 18.72 2.98
C ILE A 100 -36.15 20.25 2.88
N SER A 101 -35.08 20.82 2.34
CA SER A 101 -34.97 22.27 2.11
C SER A 101 -35.88 22.75 0.98
N GLY A 102 -36.12 21.92 -0.04
CA GLY A 102 -37.04 22.21 -1.14
C GLY A 102 -38.51 22.10 -0.75
N SER A 103 -38.86 21.28 0.25
CA SER A 103 -40.24 21.10 0.72
C SER A 103 -40.72 22.15 1.73
N ARG A 104 -39.97 23.25 1.91
CA ARG A 104 -40.28 24.33 2.88
C ARG A 104 -40.71 25.66 2.24
N VAL A 105 -40.96 25.66 0.94
CA VAL A 105 -41.67 26.75 0.24
C VAL A 105 -42.78 26.11 -0.60
N SER A 106 -43.93 25.88 0.03
CA SER A 106 -45.25 26.11 -0.55
C SER A 106 -46.33 26.05 0.51
#